data_AF-A0A954A8E0-F1
#
_entry.id   AF-A0A954A8E0-F1
#
_cell.length_a   1.000
_cell.length_b   1.000
_cell.length_c   1.000
_cell.angle_alpha   90.00
_cell.angle_beta   90.00
_cell.angle_gamma   90.00
#
_symmetry.space_group_name_H-M   'P 1'
#
loop_
_entity.id
_entity.type
_entity.pdbx_description
1 polymer ?
#
loop_
_entity_poly.entity_id
_entity_poly.type
_entity_poly.pdbx_seq_one_letter_code
_entity_poly.pdbx_strand_id
1 'polypeptide(L)'
;MDYVEHGRYGSRPRITGLDPDPEDPDVYLHWNTGILNREARTLLEEWTRRSRVPERAAIPGTAIVADIDRQTPAAIAVTHYYDVARECRTCGRPFIFFAVEQKHWYEELGFPLEADCVNCYPCRKAAQALQRTRFRYETLVKHPDPSPDEAAELALARLELMAAGVFGARQIDRVRQFLNRFPDHPAADEVRDRLGALNVENPSGGRRIRGRRRDRS
;
A
#
# COMPACT_ATOMS: atom_id res chain seq x y z
N MET A 1 -13.34 17.34 4.74
CA MET A 1 -12.12 16.72 4.18
C MET A 1 -12.55 15.42 3.56
N ASP A 2 -12.15 15.15 2.31
CA ASP A 2 -12.51 13.92 1.63
C ASP A 2 -11.38 12.91 1.78
N TYR A 3 -11.62 11.84 2.52
CA TYR A 3 -10.68 10.72 2.64
C TYR A 3 -10.80 9.79 1.44
N VAL A 4 -9.71 9.11 1.10
CA VAL A 4 -9.73 8.04 0.08
C VAL A 4 -10.72 6.95 0.48
N GLU A 5 -11.58 6.56 -0.46
CA GLU A 5 -12.55 5.47 -0.31
C GLU A 5 -11.85 4.15 0.04
N HIS A 6 -12.23 3.57 1.18
CA HIS A 6 -11.83 2.22 1.57
C HIS A 6 -12.84 1.21 1.04
N GLY A 7 -12.40 0.23 0.24
CA GLY A 7 -13.31 -0.68 -0.48
C GLY A 7 -14.24 -1.53 0.38
N ARG A 8 -14.02 -1.60 1.70
CA ARG A 8 -14.93 -2.25 2.68
C ARG A 8 -15.64 -1.29 3.63
N TYR A 9 -15.06 -0.12 3.89
CA TYR A 9 -15.43 0.68 5.06
C TYR A 9 -15.94 2.07 4.72
N GLY A 10 -15.86 2.48 3.45
CA GLY A 10 -16.23 3.81 3.02
C GLY A 10 -15.09 4.81 3.10
N SER A 11 -15.42 6.08 2.94
CA SER A 11 -14.52 7.24 3.08
C SER A 11 -14.83 8.09 4.31
N ARG A 12 -15.82 7.71 5.12
CA ARG A 12 -16.26 8.50 6.29
C ARG A 12 -15.96 7.79 7.60
N PRO A 13 -15.59 8.52 8.66
CA PRO A 13 -15.42 7.94 9.99
C PRO A 13 -16.71 7.27 10.49
N ARG A 14 -16.55 6.21 11.27
CA ARG A 14 -17.64 5.42 11.86
C ARG A 14 -17.89 5.87 13.28
N ILE A 15 -18.86 6.77 13.44
CA ILE A 15 -19.25 7.27 14.75
C ILE A 15 -19.95 6.16 15.54
N THR A 16 -19.37 5.80 16.68
CA THR A 16 -19.89 4.86 17.67
C THR A 16 -20.40 5.58 18.92
N GLY A 17 -19.95 6.81 19.15
CA GLY A 17 -20.20 7.58 20.37
C GLY A 17 -19.28 7.18 21.54
N LEU A 18 -18.33 6.25 21.32
CA LEU A 18 -17.38 5.82 22.33
C LEU A 18 -16.09 6.64 22.24
N ASP A 19 -15.66 7.16 23.38
CA ASP A 19 -14.41 7.88 23.61
C ASP A 19 -13.88 7.53 25.01
N PRO A 20 -13.12 6.43 25.17
CA PRO A 20 -12.53 6.08 26.47
C PRO A 20 -11.63 7.20 27.00
N ASP A 21 -11.65 7.41 28.32
CA ASP A 21 -10.78 8.39 28.98
C ASP A 21 -9.33 7.88 28.95
N PRO A 22 -8.39 8.55 28.27
CA PRO A 22 -7.01 8.10 28.21
C PRO A 22 -6.28 8.20 29.56
N GLU A 23 -6.86 8.87 30.57
CA GLU A 23 -6.32 8.94 31.92
C GLU A 23 -6.82 7.78 32.83
N ASP A 24 -7.77 6.97 32.35
CA ASP A 24 -8.24 5.78 33.05
C ASP A 24 -7.14 4.70 33.03
N PRO A 25 -6.72 4.15 34.19
CA PRO A 25 -5.66 3.14 34.27
C PRO A 25 -5.99 1.83 33.52
N ASP A 26 -7.26 1.55 33.26
CA ASP A 26 -7.71 0.37 32.52
C ASP A 26 -7.84 0.65 31.01
N VAL A 27 -7.52 1.87 30.55
CA VAL A 27 -7.56 2.26 29.14
C VAL A 27 -6.14 2.33 28.57
N TYR A 28 -5.82 1.34 27.74
CA TYR A 28 -4.61 1.33 26.95
C TYR A 28 -4.93 1.58 25.48
N LEU A 29 -4.51 2.73 24.96
CA LEU A 29 -4.69 3.11 23.57
C LEU A 29 -3.45 2.75 22.75
N HIS A 30 -3.67 2.36 21.50
CA HIS A 30 -2.58 2.08 20.58
C HIS A 30 -1.75 3.35 20.34
N TRP A 31 -0.43 3.20 20.24
CA TRP A 31 0.52 4.29 19.93
C TRP A 31 0.19 5.05 18.64
N ASN A 32 -0.63 4.46 17.76
CA ASN A 32 -0.97 5.01 16.46
C ASN A 32 -2.10 6.05 16.57
N THR A 33 -2.82 6.11 17.70
CA THR A 33 -3.99 6.97 17.88
C THR A 33 -3.61 8.45 17.88
N GLY A 34 -2.38 8.79 18.25
CA GLY A 34 -1.97 10.19 18.42
C GLY A 34 -2.74 10.90 19.54
N ILE A 35 -3.56 10.17 20.32
CA ILE A 35 -4.17 10.64 21.55
C ILE A 35 -3.07 10.55 22.59
N LEU A 36 -2.45 11.69 22.84
CA LEU A 36 -1.52 11.89 23.95
C LEU A 36 -2.32 12.50 25.12
N ASN A 37 -1.78 12.38 26.33
CA ASN A 37 -2.35 12.96 27.55
C ASN A 37 -2.63 14.48 27.44
N ARG A 38 -3.33 15.03 28.45
CA ARG A 38 -3.81 16.44 28.46
C ARG A 38 -2.73 17.50 28.15
N GLU A 39 -1.48 17.27 28.55
CA GLU A 39 -0.35 18.18 28.29
C GLU A 39 0.02 18.22 26.79
N ALA A 40 0.10 17.06 26.15
CA ALA A 40 0.44 16.96 24.73
C ALA A 40 -0.71 17.42 23.80
N ARG A 41 -1.96 17.37 24.27
CA ARG A 41 -3.14 17.92 23.58
C ARG A 41 -3.06 19.45 23.43
N THR A 42 -2.57 20.15 24.45
CA THR A 42 -2.39 21.62 24.43
C THR A 42 -1.40 22.06 23.34
N LEU A 43 -0.33 21.28 23.14
CA LEU A 43 0.67 21.53 22.09
C LEU A 43 0.15 21.22 20.68
N LEU A 44 -0.73 20.22 20.52
CA LEU A 44 -1.36 19.86 19.24
C LEU A 44 -2.42 20.89 18.80
N GLU A 45 -3.14 21.50 19.74
CA GLU A 45 -4.12 22.57 19.49
C GLU A 45 -3.46 23.88 18.98
N GLU A 46 -2.25 24.22 19.46
CA GLU A 46 -1.46 25.32 18.87
C GLU A 46 -0.94 24.99 17.45
N TRP A 47 -0.66 23.72 17.17
CA TRP A 47 -0.07 23.25 15.91
C TRP A 47 -1.09 23.06 14.77
N THR A 48 -2.31 22.61 15.10
CA THR A 48 -3.41 22.38 14.13
C THR A 48 -3.99 23.65 13.51
N ARG A 49 -3.72 24.84 14.06
CA ARG A 49 -4.10 26.12 13.43
C ARG A 49 -3.32 26.44 12.16
N ARG A 50 -2.18 25.80 11.90
CA ARG A 50 -1.28 26.18 10.79
C ARG A 50 -0.96 25.08 9.77
N SER A 51 -1.22 23.82 10.05
CA SER A 51 -0.84 22.71 9.17
C SER A 51 -2.00 21.74 8.93
N ARG A 52 -2.31 21.50 7.65
CA ARG A 52 -3.32 20.53 7.19
C ARG A 52 -2.90 19.12 7.65
N VAL A 53 -3.62 18.59 8.64
CA VAL A 53 -3.60 17.20 9.18
C VAL A 53 -2.29 16.78 9.87
N PRO A 54 -2.30 16.42 11.17
CA PRO A 54 -1.15 15.73 11.79
C PRO A 54 -0.97 14.36 11.14
N GLU A 55 0.28 13.93 10.97
CA GLU A 55 0.68 12.66 10.32
C GLU A 55 -0.12 11.43 10.81
N ARG A 56 -0.62 11.48 12.06
CA ARG A 56 -1.53 10.50 12.66
C ARG A 56 -2.49 11.17 13.67
N ALA A 57 -3.82 11.09 13.49
CA ALA A 57 -4.79 11.64 14.45
C ALA A 57 -6.05 10.78 14.61
N ALA A 58 -6.35 10.31 15.81
CA ALA A 58 -7.61 9.63 16.12
C ALA A 58 -8.80 10.57 15.94
N ILE A 59 -9.90 10.01 15.46
CA ILE A 59 -11.14 10.71 15.23
C ILE A 59 -12.04 10.46 16.44
N PRO A 60 -12.38 11.49 17.24
CA PRO A 60 -13.25 11.31 18.40
C PRO A 60 -14.60 10.69 18.05
N GLY A 61 -15.14 9.93 18.99
CA GLY A 61 -16.43 9.26 18.93
C GLY A 61 -16.44 8.04 18.01
N THR A 62 -15.28 7.54 17.58
CA THR A 62 -15.15 6.39 16.67
C THR A 62 -14.57 5.14 17.33
N ALA A 63 -14.31 5.18 18.64
CA ALA A 63 -13.65 4.07 19.30
C ALA A 63 -14.50 2.80 19.25
N ILE A 64 -13.83 1.66 19.20
CA ILE A 64 -14.44 0.34 19.44
C ILE A 64 -13.60 -0.43 20.46
N VAL A 65 -14.26 -1.30 21.20
CA VAL A 65 -13.62 -2.19 22.18
C VAL A 65 -12.87 -3.31 21.45
N ALA A 66 -11.62 -3.51 21.86
CA ALA A 66 -10.79 -4.61 21.39
C ALA A 66 -11.12 -5.91 22.14
N ASP A 67 -10.88 -7.04 21.50
CA ASP A 67 -10.88 -8.35 22.13
C ASP A 67 -9.43 -8.73 22.47
N ILE A 68 -9.06 -8.51 23.73
CA ILE A 68 -7.67 -8.65 24.20
C ILE A 68 -7.19 -10.09 24.06
N ASP A 69 -8.07 -11.08 24.30
CA ASP A 69 -7.73 -12.50 24.23
C ASP A 69 -7.39 -12.95 22.80
N ARG A 70 -7.76 -12.15 21.80
CA ARG A 70 -7.47 -12.41 20.39
C ARG A 70 -6.25 -11.67 19.86
N GLN A 71 -5.63 -10.80 20.66
CA GLN A 71 -4.42 -10.10 20.26
C GLN A 71 -3.19 -11.02 20.32
N THR A 72 -2.24 -10.77 19.43
CA THR A 72 -0.91 -11.36 19.54
C THR A 72 -0.27 -10.93 20.88
N PRO A 73 0.43 -11.82 21.62
CA PRO A 73 1.04 -11.47 22.90
C PRO A 73 1.92 -10.21 22.81
N ALA A 74 1.65 -9.24 23.68
CA ALA A 74 2.36 -7.98 23.77
C ALA A 74 2.55 -7.57 25.24
N ALA A 75 3.47 -6.65 25.51
CA ALA A 75 3.72 -6.16 26.87
C ALA A 75 2.51 -5.41 27.44
N ILE A 76 1.76 -4.72 26.58
CA ILE A 76 0.55 -3.96 26.93
C ILE A 76 -0.48 -4.25 25.84
N ALA A 77 -1.62 -4.80 26.22
CA ALA A 77 -2.73 -5.01 25.31
C ALA A 77 -3.40 -3.69 24.94
N VAL A 78 -3.88 -3.57 23.71
CA VAL A 78 -4.68 -2.40 23.29
C VAL A 78 -6.12 -2.66 23.65
N THR A 79 -6.73 -1.81 24.46
CA THR A 79 -8.11 -1.98 24.93
C THR A 79 -9.15 -1.45 23.95
N HIS A 80 -8.76 -0.42 23.17
CA HIS A 80 -9.65 0.27 22.24
C HIS A 80 -8.92 0.66 20.96
N TYR A 81 -9.63 0.58 19.84
CA TYR A 81 -9.18 1.09 18.54
C TYR A 81 -10.03 2.28 18.11
N TYR A 82 -9.41 3.27 17.47
CA TYR A 82 -10.08 4.44 16.91
C TYR A 82 -10.02 4.42 15.39
N ASP A 83 -10.96 5.09 14.70
CA ASP A 83 -10.67 5.51 13.34
C ASP A 83 -9.54 6.54 13.40
N VAL A 84 -8.50 6.33 12.60
CA VAL A 84 -7.31 7.18 12.65
C VAL A 84 -7.06 7.81 11.28
N ALA A 85 -7.11 9.14 11.22
CA ALA A 85 -6.75 9.92 10.06
C ALA A 85 -5.23 9.83 9.79
N ARG A 86 -4.88 9.67 8.52
CA ARG A 86 -3.52 9.43 8.03
C ARG A 86 -3.29 10.09 6.67
N GLU A 87 -2.03 10.32 6.34
CA GLU A 87 -1.60 10.60 4.96
C GLU A 87 -0.97 9.34 4.34
N CYS A 88 -1.36 9.00 3.11
CA CYS A 88 -0.77 7.85 2.41
C CYS A 88 0.66 8.14 1.96
N ARG A 89 1.64 7.35 2.44
CA ARG A 89 3.05 7.49 2.04
C ARG A 89 3.29 7.35 0.54
N THR A 90 2.48 6.57 -0.18
CA THR A 90 2.60 6.40 -1.63
C THR A 90 1.98 7.54 -2.44
N CYS A 91 0.75 7.97 -2.13
CA CYS A 91 0.01 8.93 -2.98
C CYS A 91 -0.23 10.30 -2.35
N GLY A 92 0.18 10.52 -1.10
CA GLY A 92 -0.01 11.78 -0.36
C GLY A 92 -1.46 12.11 -0.02
N ARG A 93 -2.43 11.26 -0.39
CA ARG A 93 -3.85 11.52 -0.12
C ARG A 93 -4.23 11.12 1.30
N PRO A 94 -5.14 11.87 1.95
CA PRO A 94 -5.64 11.52 3.27
C PRO A 94 -6.49 10.25 3.21
N PHE A 95 -6.35 9.39 4.21
CA PHE A 95 -7.18 8.19 4.37
C PHE A 95 -7.43 7.89 5.84
N ILE A 96 -8.38 6.99 6.11
CA ILE A 96 -8.69 6.51 7.46
C ILE A 96 -8.15 5.09 7.61
N PHE A 97 -7.37 4.85 8.66
CA PHE A 97 -7.16 3.51 9.18
C PHE A 97 -8.28 3.21 10.18
N PHE A 98 -9.26 2.44 9.76
CA PHE A 98 -10.49 2.27 10.52
C PHE A 98 -10.25 1.47 11.80
N ALA A 99 -11.02 1.75 12.85
CA ALA A 99 -11.01 0.99 14.09
C ALA A 99 -11.32 -0.49 13.83
N VAL A 100 -12.34 -0.75 13.00
CA VAL A 100 -12.70 -2.10 12.56
C VAL A 100 -11.64 -2.75 11.67
N GLU A 101 -10.83 -1.96 10.96
CA GLU A 101 -9.70 -2.49 10.19
C GLU A 101 -8.58 -2.94 11.12
N GLN A 102 -8.25 -2.12 12.12
CA GLN A 102 -7.28 -2.45 13.17
C GLN A 102 -7.67 -3.72 13.90
N LYS A 103 -8.92 -3.82 14.35
CA LYS A 103 -9.47 -5.01 14.98
C LYS A 103 -9.23 -6.27 14.14
N HIS A 104 -9.57 -6.22 12.85
CA HIS A 104 -9.31 -7.32 11.92
C HIS A 104 -7.81 -7.65 11.78
N TRP A 105 -6.95 -6.63 11.66
CA TRP A 105 -5.50 -6.84 11.52
C TRP A 105 -4.90 -7.54 12.74
N TYR A 106 -5.23 -7.05 13.94
CA TYR A 106 -4.57 -7.51 15.15
C TYR A 106 -5.21 -8.76 15.76
N GLU A 107 -6.53 -8.97 15.58
CA GLU A 107 -7.27 -10.06 16.24
C GLU A 107 -7.69 -11.21 15.31
N GLU A 108 -7.74 -10.97 13.99
CA GLU A 108 -8.12 -11.99 13.01
C GLU A 108 -6.94 -12.42 12.15
N LEU A 109 -6.12 -11.48 11.69
CA LEU A 109 -4.93 -11.77 10.89
C LEU A 109 -3.68 -12.05 11.74
N GLY A 110 -3.72 -11.75 13.04
CA GLY A 110 -2.61 -11.98 13.96
C GLY A 110 -1.39 -11.11 13.66
N PHE A 111 -1.59 -9.90 13.13
CA PHE A 111 -0.49 -8.96 13.01
C PHE A 111 -0.03 -8.49 14.40
N PRO A 112 1.28 -8.24 14.59
CA PRO A 112 1.78 -7.66 15.82
C PRO A 112 1.18 -6.26 16.02
N LEU A 113 0.96 -5.84 17.27
CA LEU A 113 0.40 -4.51 17.60
C LEU A 113 1.34 -3.36 17.16
N GLU A 114 2.60 -3.66 16.82
CA GLU A 114 3.53 -2.69 16.23
C GLU A 114 3.29 -2.47 14.73
N ALA A 115 2.49 -3.31 14.06
CA ALA A 115 2.19 -3.15 12.65
C ALA A 115 1.38 -1.87 12.40
N ASP A 116 1.79 -1.09 11.40
CA ASP A 116 1.18 0.21 11.09
C ASP A 116 0.67 0.29 9.64
N CYS A 117 -0.42 1.05 9.50
CA CYS A 117 -1.08 1.29 8.24
C CYS A 117 -0.63 2.63 7.66
N VAL A 118 0.42 2.59 6.83
CA VAL A 118 1.08 3.80 6.26
C VAL A 118 0.61 4.16 4.84
N ASN A 119 -0.22 3.32 4.23
CA ASN A 119 -0.70 3.50 2.86
C ASN A 119 -2.21 3.32 2.81
N CYS A 120 -2.91 4.07 1.96
CA CYS A 120 -4.35 3.92 1.78
C CYS A 120 -4.72 2.59 1.10
N TYR A 121 -5.99 2.18 1.21
CA TYR A 121 -6.48 0.91 0.68
C TYR A 121 -6.15 0.67 -0.80
N PRO A 122 -6.40 1.61 -1.74
CA PRO A 122 -6.01 1.43 -3.14
C PRO A 122 -4.50 1.18 -3.33
N CYS A 123 -3.65 1.95 -2.64
CA CYS A 123 -2.20 1.78 -2.72
C CYS A 123 -1.74 0.43 -2.13
N ARG A 124 -2.35 -0.03 -1.02
CA ARG A 124 -2.08 -1.38 -0.47
C ARG A 124 -2.49 -2.47 -1.46
N LYS A 125 -3.67 -2.35 -2.10
CA LYS A 125 -4.14 -3.32 -3.10
C LYS A 125 -3.23 -3.36 -4.34
N ALA A 126 -2.80 -2.21 -4.84
CA ALA A 126 -1.85 -2.11 -5.94
C ALA A 126 -0.50 -2.76 -5.58
N ALA A 127 0.04 -2.48 -4.40
CA ALA A 127 1.28 -3.09 -3.92
C ALA A 127 1.15 -4.61 -3.78
N GLN A 128 0.04 -5.10 -3.23
CA GLN A 128 -0.24 -6.55 -3.14
C GLN A 128 -0.36 -7.20 -4.52
N ALA A 129 -1.01 -6.54 -5.48
CA ALA A 129 -1.09 -7.05 -6.86
C ALA A 129 0.30 -7.15 -7.48
N LEU A 130 1.11 -6.09 -7.36
CA LEU A 130 2.49 -6.09 -7.85
C LEU A 130 3.34 -7.19 -7.23
N GLN A 131 3.21 -7.43 -5.92
CA GLN A 131 3.90 -8.54 -5.24
C GLN A 131 3.48 -9.91 -5.76
N ARG A 132 2.18 -10.13 -6.02
CA ARG A 132 1.70 -11.38 -6.64
C ARG A 132 2.27 -11.56 -8.05
N THR A 133 2.26 -10.51 -8.87
CA THR A 133 2.85 -10.53 -10.21
C THR A 133 4.35 -10.86 -10.16
N ARG A 134 5.10 -10.25 -9.22
CA ARG A 134 6.52 -10.56 -9.01
C ARG A 134 6.74 -12.01 -8.64
N PHE A 135 6.00 -12.51 -7.65
CA PHE A 135 6.11 -13.90 -7.20
C PHE A 135 5.83 -14.87 -8.36
N ARG A 136 4.74 -14.67 -9.11
CA ARG A 136 4.40 -15.50 -10.27
C ARG A 136 5.48 -15.46 -11.34
N TYR A 137 5.99 -14.27 -11.66
CA TYR A 137 7.11 -14.11 -12.59
C TYR A 137 8.35 -14.91 -12.12
N GLU A 138 8.74 -14.78 -10.85
CA GLU A 138 9.90 -15.46 -10.27
C GLU A 138 9.74 -16.98 -10.22
N THR A 139 8.51 -17.49 -10.07
CA THR A 139 8.21 -18.92 -10.19
C THR A 139 8.38 -19.38 -11.63
N LEU A 140 7.71 -18.74 -12.59
CA LEU A 140 7.66 -19.20 -13.98
C LEU A 140 8.98 -19.03 -14.72
N VAL A 141 9.78 -18.01 -14.40
CA VAL A 141 11.06 -17.78 -15.10
C VAL A 141 12.09 -18.90 -14.84
N LYS A 142 11.86 -19.72 -13.80
CA LYS A 142 12.70 -20.88 -13.48
C LYS A 142 12.35 -22.12 -14.32
N HIS A 143 11.23 -22.10 -15.04
CA HIS A 143 10.83 -23.22 -15.90
C HIS A 143 11.68 -23.17 -17.19
N PRO A 144 12.49 -24.19 -17.49
CA PRO A 144 13.42 -24.16 -18.62
C PRO A 144 12.71 -24.18 -19.98
N ASP A 145 11.54 -24.80 -20.06
CA ASP A 145 10.68 -24.79 -21.25
C ASP A 145 9.23 -24.53 -20.83
N PRO A 146 8.84 -23.25 -20.66
CA PRO A 146 7.49 -22.90 -20.28
C PRO A 146 6.53 -23.27 -21.41
N SER A 147 5.37 -23.84 -21.03
CA SER A 147 4.25 -24.04 -21.93
C SER A 147 3.80 -22.71 -22.59
N PRO A 148 3.05 -22.75 -23.71
CA PRO A 148 2.54 -21.53 -24.34
C PRO A 148 1.77 -20.61 -23.36
N ASP A 149 0.95 -21.19 -22.47
CA ASP A 149 0.21 -20.44 -21.45
C ASP A 149 1.14 -19.81 -20.40
N GLU A 150 2.15 -20.54 -19.93
CA GLU A 150 3.14 -20.00 -19.00
C GLU A 150 4.01 -18.91 -19.65
N ALA A 151 4.34 -19.06 -20.94
CA ALA A 151 5.05 -18.06 -21.71
C ALA A 151 4.21 -16.79 -21.89
N ALA A 152 2.90 -16.93 -22.08
CA ALA A 152 1.94 -15.81 -22.13
C ALA A 152 1.86 -15.10 -20.77
N GLU A 153 1.70 -15.85 -19.68
CA GLU A 153 1.67 -15.29 -18.32
C GLU A 153 2.98 -14.55 -18.00
N LEU A 154 4.12 -15.12 -18.40
CA LEU A 154 5.44 -14.47 -18.29
C LEU A 154 5.55 -13.18 -19.11
N ALA A 155 4.94 -13.09 -20.28
CA ALA A 155 4.92 -11.88 -21.10
C ALA A 155 4.07 -10.79 -20.45
N LEU A 156 2.86 -11.14 -20.00
CA LEU A 156 1.95 -10.22 -19.31
C LEU A 156 2.54 -9.71 -17.99
N ALA A 157 3.13 -10.60 -17.19
CA ALA A 157 3.78 -10.23 -15.94
C ALA A 157 4.96 -9.26 -16.18
N ARG A 158 5.74 -9.44 -17.25
CA ARG A 158 6.80 -8.48 -17.62
C ARG A 158 6.23 -7.11 -17.93
N LEU A 159 5.13 -7.03 -18.69
CA LEU A 159 4.50 -5.77 -19.05
C LEU A 159 3.95 -5.05 -17.81
N GLU A 160 3.31 -5.76 -16.89
CA GLU A 160 2.87 -5.20 -15.61
C GLU A 160 4.03 -4.68 -14.75
N LEU A 161 5.12 -5.45 -14.67
CA LEU A 161 6.32 -5.06 -13.92
C LEU A 161 7.04 -3.88 -14.59
N MET A 162 6.99 -3.76 -15.91
CA MET A 162 7.48 -2.58 -16.63
C MET A 162 6.60 -1.35 -16.36
N ALA A 163 5.27 -1.48 -16.44
CA ALA A 163 4.33 -0.39 -16.13
C ALA A 163 4.53 0.15 -14.71
N ALA A 164 4.82 -0.74 -13.76
CA ALA A 164 5.14 -0.39 -12.37
C ALA A 164 6.58 0.11 -12.15
N GLY A 165 7.38 0.28 -13.21
CA GLY A 165 8.76 0.77 -13.13
C GLY A 165 9.77 -0.21 -12.52
N VAL A 166 9.38 -1.47 -12.30
CA VAL A 166 10.25 -2.52 -11.75
C VAL A 166 11.24 -3.01 -12.80
N PHE A 167 10.77 -3.14 -14.04
CA PHE A 167 11.58 -3.56 -15.17
C PHE A 167 11.81 -2.42 -16.16
N GLY A 168 13.03 -2.39 -16.73
CA GLY A 168 13.38 -1.48 -17.82
C GLY A 168 13.10 -2.06 -19.21
N ALA A 169 13.31 -1.24 -20.24
CA ALA A 169 13.02 -1.55 -21.64
C ALA A 169 13.68 -2.84 -22.20
N ARG A 170 14.72 -3.37 -21.55
CA ARG A 170 15.36 -4.64 -21.96
C ARG A 170 14.42 -5.85 -21.92
N GLN A 171 13.31 -5.76 -21.20
CA GLN A 171 12.31 -6.84 -21.16
C GLN A 171 11.42 -6.87 -22.42
N ILE A 172 11.41 -5.82 -23.25
CA ILE A 172 10.61 -5.75 -24.47
C ILE A 172 10.96 -6.90 -25.43
N ASP A 173 12.25 -7.22 -25.58
CA ASP A 173 12.67 -8.29 -26.49
C ASP A 173 12.14 -9.66 -26.06
N ARG A 174 11.97 -9.90 -24.75
CA ARG A 174 11.36 -11.13 -24.22
C ARG A 174 9.86 -11.19 -24.48
N VAL A 175 9.18 -10.05 -24.41
CA VAL A 175 7.76 -9.94 -24.77
C VAL A 175 7.57 -10.18 -26.27
N ARG A 176 8.43 -9.59 -27.11
CA ARG A 176 8.41 -9.82 -28.57
C ARG A 176 8.73 -11.28 -28.93
N GLN A 177 9.64 -11.92 -28.19
CA GLN A 177 9.94 -13.34 -28.37
C GLN A 177 8.69 -14.20 -28.17
N PHE A 178 7.85 -13.90 -27.17
CA PHE A 178 6.57 -14.58 -27.00
C PHE A 178 5.66 -14.38 -28.21
N LEU A 179 5.44 -13.14 -28.66
CA LEU A 179 4.59 -12.84 -29.82
C LEU A 179 5.05 -13.51 -31.10
N ASN A 180 6.36 -13.63 -31.31
CA ASN A 180 6.93 -14.30 -32.47
C ASN A 180 6.81 -15.83 -32.39
N ARG A 181 6.94 -16.42 -31.19
CA ARG A 181 6.86 -17.86 -30.99
C ARG A 181 5.41 -18.36 -30.98
N PHE A 182 4.48 -17.54 -30.51
CA PHE A 182 3.07 -17.90 -30.33
C PHE A 182 2.12 -16.79 -30.86
N PRO A 183 2.14 -16.48 -32.17
CA PRO A 183 1.38 -15.38 -32.73
C PRO A 183 -0.15 -15.54 -32.60
N ASP A 184 -0.62 -16.79 -32.62
CA ASP A 184 -2.05 -17.16 -32.58
C ASP A 184 -2.54 -17.54 -31.16
N HIS A 185 -1.72 -17.30 -30.12
CA HIS A 185 -2.13 -17.56 -28.75
C HIS A 185 -3.30 -16.65 -28.34
N PRO A 186 -4.30 -17.11 -27.57
CA PRO A 186 -5.42 -16.27 -27.15
C PRO A 186 -5.01 -14.97 -26.43
N ALA A 187 -3.88 -14.98 -25.74
CA ALA A 187 -3.32 -13.81 -25.05
C ALA A 187 -2.47 -12.88 -25.94
N ALA A 188 -2.20 -13.23 -27.20
CA ALA A 188 -1.29 -12.48 -28.06
C ALA A 188 -1.80 -11.05 -28.36
N ASP A 189 -3.12 -10.89 -28.53
CA ASP A 189 -3.76 -9.59 -28.74
C ASP A 189 -3.57 -8.68 -27.52
N GLU A 190 -3.87 -9.19 -26.32
CA GLU A 190 -3.69 -8.44 -25.07
C GLU A 190 -2.22 -8.04 -24.85
N VAL A 191 -1.28 -8.95 -25.15
CA VAL A 191 0.16 -8.64 -25.06
C VAL A 191 0.56 -7.53 -26.04
N ARG A 192 0.03 -7.55 -27.27
CA ARG A 192 0.28 -6.50 -28.27
C ARG A 192 -0.28 -5.16 -27.81
N ASP A 193 -1.50 -5.13 -27.30
CA ASP A 193 -2.17 -3.92 -26.83
C ASP A 193 -1.42 -3.28 -25.65
N ARG A 194 -1.09 -4.07 -24.62
CA ARG A 194 -0.34 -3.60 -23.45
C ARG A 194 1.08 -3.15 -23.81
N LEU A 195 1.76 -3.86 -24.72
CA LEU A 195 3.07 -3.43 -25.22
C LEU A 195 2.98 -2.11 -26.00
N GLY A 196 1.92 -1.93 -26.79
CA GLY A 196 1.63 -0.69 -27.50
C GLY A 196 1.46 0.49 -26.54
N ALA A 197 0.65 0.33 -25.49
CA ALA A 197 0.41 1.36 -24.48
C ALA A 197 1.71 1.84 -23.80
N LEU A 198 2.61 0.93 -23.44
CA LEU A 198 3.90 1.28 -22.84
C LEU A 198 4.84 2.07 -23.77
N ASN A 199 4.74 1.88 -25.09
CA ASN A 199 5.54 2.63 -26.06
C ASN A 199 5.00 4.04 -26.29
N VAL A 200 3.69 4.26 -26.10
CA VAL A 200 3.06 5.59 -26.21
C VAL A 200 3.40 6.46 -25.00
N GLU A 201 3.48 5.87 -23.81
CA GLU A 201 3.78 6.58 -22.56
C GLU A 201 5.28 6.90 -22.36
N ASN A 202 6.18 6.34 -23.20
CA ASN A 202 7.63 6.50 -23.07
C ASN A 202 8.32 6.79 -24.43
N PRO A 203 7.99 7.90 -25.12
CA PRO A 203 8.48 8.18 -26.48
C PRO A 203 9.99 8.51 -26.54
N SER A 204 10.61 8.85 -25.41
CA SER A 204 12.03 9.16 -25.33
C SER A 204 12.83 7.99 -24.76
N GLY A 205 13.31 7.13 -25.66
CA GLY A 205 14.41 6.22 -25.39
C GLY A 205 15.53 6.93 -24.61
N GLY A 206 16.07 6.23 -23.61
CA GLY A 206 16.98 6.77 -22.62
C GLY A 206 18.03 7.74 -23.18
N ARG A 207 18.07 8.95 -22.63
CA ARG A 207 19.27 9.78 -22.69
C ARG A 207 20.40 8.96 -22.08
N ARG A 208 21.37 8.56 -22.91
CA ARG A 208 22.71 8.21 -22.45
C ARG A 208 23.20 9.36 -21.59
N ILE A 209 23.34 9.14 -20.28
CA ILE A 209 24.14 10.02 -19.42
C ILE A 209 25.56 9.90 -19.97
N ARG A 210 26.00 10.89 -20.76
CA ARG A 210 27.40 11.05 -21.15
C ARG A 210 28.20 11.19 -19.85
N GLY A 211 29.08 10.22 -19.58
CA GLY A 211 29.99 10.29 -18.46
C GLY A 211 30.81 11.58 -18.50
N ARG A 212 30.79 12.34 -17.40
CA ARG A 212 31.77 13.38 -17.15
C ARG A 212 33.13 12.71 -17.03
N ARG A 213 34.02 12.98 -17.99
CA ARG A 213 35.47 12.84 -17.79
C ARG A 213 35.83 13.67 -16.56
N ARG A 214 36.47 13.06 -15.57
CA ARG A 214 37.22 13.76 -14.54
C ARG A 214 38.54 14.18 -15.19
N ASP A 215 38.68 15.47 -15.49
CA ASP A 215 39.99 16.05 -15.69
C ASP A 215 40.70 16.09 -14.34
N ARG A 216 41.86 15.44 -14.29
CA ARG A 216 42.84 15.60 -13.22
C ARG A 216 43.63 16.87 -13.52
N SER A 217 43.71 17.76 -12.55
CA SER A 217 44.79 18.74 -12.38
C SER A 217 45.07 18.84 -10.89
#